data_AF-A0A1F9ZIZ9-F1
#
_entry.id   AF-A0A1F9ZIZ9-F1
#
_cell.length_a   1.000
_cell.length_b   1.000
_cell.length_c   1.000
_cell.angle_alpha   90.00
_cell.angle_beta   90.00
_cell.angle_gamma   90.00
#
_symmetry.space_group_name_H-M   'P 1'
#
loop_
_entity.id
_entity.type
_entity.pdbx_description
1 polymer ?
#
loop_
_entity_poly.entity_id
_entity_poly.type
_entity_poly.pdbx_seq_one_letter_code
_entity_poly.pdbx_strand_id
1 'polypeptide(L)'
;MKQRSHTTDAIWTAFTEALRFVVVPLVLVDLVRQHYPQLATAFMADIETFVMFFGGMIVAASTLEAYYRQGTWKRLLFGLTAIGFLCMWFFVIFGGGVAEINFGPFFVHFDMSKIVYIILFGISLKGMLIIQTFSVSRRAEEERARKGRVEHAKAKRVQEKARAKARAPPPPPSPFSFAGMSKTEFEVTADDAVGFAQGVAPRPVPTGMKMCDVCGTKAPTKDYVCRNCGAWFPKDTVE
;
A
#
# COMPACT_ATOMS: atom_id res chain seq x y z
N MET A 1 0.21 -9.31 -7.50
CA MET A 1 0.34 -9.35 -6.03
C MET A 1 -1.06 -9.23 -5.42
N LYS A 2 -1.44 -10.09 -4.47
CA LYS A 2 -2.75 -10.04 -3.80
C LYS A 2 -2.77 -8.83 -2.87
N GLN A 3 -3.62 -7.83 -3.10
CA GLN A 3 -3.76 -6.69 -2.19
C GLN A 3 -4.23 -7.22 -0.83
N ARG A 4 -3.37 -7.18 0.19
CA ARG A 4 -3.79 -7.43 1.57
C ARG A 4 -4.79 -6.35 1.97
N SER A 5 -5.81 -6.75 2.72
CA SER A 5 -6.80 -5.80 3.21
C SER A 5 -6.17 -4.90 4.26
N HIS A 6 -6.39 -3.58 4.17
CA HIS A 6 -5.90 -2.59 5.14
C HIS A 6 -6.31 -2.93 6.58
N THR A 7 -7.44 -3.61 6.75
CA THR A 7 -7.95 -4.08 8.04
C THR A 7 -7.02 -5.10 8.69
N THR A 8 -6.43 -6.01 7.92
CA THR A 8 -5.48 -7.00 8.45
C THR A 8 -4.22 -6.33 8.98
N ASP A 9 -3.70 -5.33 8.26
CA ASP A 9 -2.52 -4.58 8.69
C ASP A 9 -2.82 -3.78 9.96
N ALA A 10 -3.98 -3.14 10.05
CA ALA A 10 -4.40 -2.41 11.24
C ALA A 10 -4.56 -3.32 12.48
N ILE A 11 -5.14 -4.51 12.33
CA ILE A 11 -5.27 -5.49 13.41
C ILE A 11 -3.89 -5.98 13.86
N TRP A 12 -2.99 -6.25 12.92
CA TRP A 12 -1.64 -6.68 13.24
C TRP A 12 -0.87 -5.60 13.99
N THR A 13 -0.96 -4.34 13.53
CA THR A 13 -0.39 -3.19 14.25
C THR A 13 -0.99 -3.05 15.65
N ALA A 14 -2.32 -3.18 15.79
CA ALA A 14 -3.00 -3.15 17.10
C ALA A 14 -2.39 -4.16 18.07
N PHE A 15 -2.27 -5.40 17.61
CA PHE A 15 -1.76 -6.51 18.39
C PHE A 15 -0.30 -6.27 18.81
N THR A 16 0.57 -5.89 17.87
CA THR A 16 1.99 -5.67 18.17
C THR A 16 2.21 -4.47 19.10
N GLU A 17 1.44 -3.39 18.92
CA GLU A 17 1.57 -2.20 19.76
C GLU A 17 0.97 -2.43 21.15
N ALA A 18 -0.14 -3.18 21.26
CA ALA A 18 -0.72 -3.56 22.55
C ALA A 18 0.23 -4.44 23.35
N LEU A 19 0.87 -5.41 22.69
CA LEU A 19 1.90 -6.23 23.31
C LEU A 19 3.03 -5.36 23.86
N ARG A 20 3.54 -4.43 23.03
CA ARG A 20 4.73 -3.62 23.34
C ARG A 20 4.50 -2.54 24.40
N PHE A 21 3.38 -1.83 24.33
CA PHE A 21 3.15 -0.64 25.16
C PHE A 21 2.18 -0.86 26.32
N VAL A 22 1.48 -2.00 26.35
CA VAL A 22 0.56 -2.34 27.44
C VAL A 22 1.02 -3.62 28.13
N VAL A 23 1.04 -4.76 27.42
CA VAL A 23 1.25 -6.08 28.06
C VAL A 23 2.66 -6.20 28.66
N VAL A 24 3.70 -5.97 27.86
CA VAL A 24 5.09 -6.09 28.31
C VAL A 24 5.38 -5.17 29.51
N PRO A 25 5.05 -3.86 29.48
CA PRO A 25 5.26 -2.96 30.60
C PRO A 25 4.49 -3.36 31.86
N LEU A 26 3.25 -3.84 31.75
CA LEU A 26 2.47 -4.31 32.91
C LEU A 26 3.14 -5.53 33.57
N VAL A 27 3.60 -6.50 32.77
CA VAL A 27 4.34 -7.66 33.28
C VAL A 27 5.66 -7.23 33.94
N LEU A 28 6.37 -6.25 33.37
CA LEU A 28 7.58 -5.70 33.99
C LEU A 28 7.27 -5.01 35.32
N VAL A 29 6.20 -4.21 35.39
CA VAL A 29 5.79 -3.53 36.64
C VAL A 29 5.44 -4.55 37.71
N ASP A 30 4.70 -5.60 37.37
CA ASP A 30 4.34 -6.66 38.31
C ASP A 30 5.59 -7.40 38.82
N LEU A 31 6.52 -7.75 37.93
CA LEU A 31 7.78 -8.40 38.28
C LEU A 31 8.65 -7.53 39.20
N VAL A 32 8.72 -6.22 38.95
CA VAL A 32 9.45 -5.27 39.80
C VAL A 32 8.75 -5.13 41.16
N ARG A 33 7.41 -5.05 41.22
CA ARG A 33 6.66 -4.98 42.48
C ARG A 33 6.88 -6.22 43.35
N GLN A 34 6.90 -7.42 42.75
CA GLN A 34 7.01 -8.68 43.50
C GLN A 34 8.45 -8.99 43.94
N HIS A 35 9.43 -8.78 43.07
CA HIS A 35 10.81 -9.22 43.33
C HIS A 35 11.78 -8.10 43.71
N TYR A 36 11.45 -6.85 43.42
CA TYR A 36 12.37 -5.71 43.56
C TYR A 36 11.69 -4.45 44.11
N PRO A 37 11.06 -4.49 45.30
CA PRO A 37 10.36 -3.33 45.86
C PRO A 37 11.26 -2.12 46.09
N GLN A 38 12.58 -2.32 46.23
CA GLN A 38 13.56 -1.24 46.33
C GLN A 38 13.70 -0.38 45.06
N LEU A 39 13.17 -0.81 43.90
CA LEU A 39 13.15 -0.04 42.65
C LEU A 39 11.84 0.76 42.45
N ALA A 40 10.99 0.86 43.49
CA ALA A 40 9.76 1.63 43.42
C ALA A 40 10.04 3.12 43.19
N THR A 41 9.53 3.67 42.09
CA THR A 41 9.59 5.10 41.79
C THR A 41 8.41 5.85 42.43
N ALA A 42 8.48 7.18 42.50
CA ALA A 42 7.41 8.02 43.06
C ALA A 42 6.04 7.83 42.38
N PHE A 43 6.01 7.34 41.14
CA PHE A 43 4.77 7.11 40.37
C PHE A 43 4.27 5.67 40.43
N MET A 44 4.91 4.77 41.20
CA MET A 44 4.63 3.34 41.14
C MET A 44 3.20 2.97 41.59
N ALA A 45 2.54 3.80 42.39
CA ALA A 45 1.16 3.57 42.82
C ALA A 45 0.18 3.65 41.62
N ASP A 46 0.34 4.66 40.77
CA ASP A 46 -0.57 4.93 39.64
C ASP A 46 0.01 4.50 38.28
N ILE A 47 1.21 3.92 38.25
CA ILE A 47 1.92 3.56 37.01
C ILE A 47 1.10 2.62 36.13
N GLU A 48 0.34 1.71 36.73
CA GLU A 48 -0.52 0.76 36.03
C GLU A 48 -1.64 1.47 35.27
N THR A 49 -2.32 2.42 35.92
CA THR A 49 -3.35 3.27 35.30
C THR A 49 -2.77 4.10 34.16
N PHE A 50 -1.60 4.70 34.37
CA PHE A 50 -0.95 5.50 33.33
C PHE A 50 -0.47 4.66 32.15
N VAL A 51 0.09 3.47 32.40
CA VAL A 51 0.51 2.54 31.34
C VAL A 51 -0.68 2.08 30.52
N MET A 52 -1.79 1.71 31.17
CA MET A 52 -3.01 1.33 30.46
C MET A 52 -3.60 2.50 29.67
N PHE A 53 -3.67 3.69 30.26
CA PHE A 53 -4.24 4.87 29.61
C PHE A 53 -3.39 5.33 28.43
N PHE A 54 -2.11 5.68 28.65
CA PHE A 54 -1.26 6.15 27.58
C PHE A 54 -0.90 5.05 26.58
N GLY A 55 -0.65 3.82 27.05
CA GLY A 55 -0.43 2.67 26.18
C GLY A 55 -1.64 2.39 25.30
N GLY A 56 -2.86 2.41 25.87
CA GLY A 56 -4.10 2.28 25.11
C GLY A 56 -4.30 3.39 24.08
N MET A 57 -4.00 4.64 24.44
CA MET A 57 -4.07 5.78 23.50
C MET A 57 -3.04 5.67 22.38
N ILE A 58 -1.83 5.17 22.64
CA ILE A 58 -0.82 4.89 21.61
C ILE A 58 -1.35 3.82 20.65
N VAL A 59 -1.88 2.70 21.18
CA VAL A 59 -2.45 1.63 20.36
C VAL A 59 -3.60 2.15 19.50
N ALA A 60 -4.53 2.91 20.07
CA ALA A 60 -5.64 3.51 19.32
C ALA A 60 -5.15 4.46 18.22
N ALA A 61 -4.19 5.35 18.53
CA ALA A 61 -3.65 6.27 17.55
C ALA A 61 -2.87 5.55 16.44
N SER A 62 -2.03 4.57 16.77
CA SER A 62 -1.25 3.79 15.80
C SER A 62 -2.11 2.87 14.93
N THR A 63 -3.20 2.33 15.46
CA THR A 63 -4.16 1.55 14.66
C THR A 63 -4.94 2.40 13.69
N LEU A 64 -5.38 3.59 14.12
CA LEU A 64 -6.00 4.57 13.23
C LEU A 64 -5.01 5.04 12.16
N GLU A 65 -3.74 5.27 12.50
CA GLU A 65 -2.69 5.58 11.53
C GLU A 65 -2.54 4.46 10.47
N ALA A 66 -2.51 3.19 10.89
CA ALA A 66 -2.40 2.05 9.99
C ALA A 66 -3.65 1.87 9.10
N TYR A 67 -4.83 2.19 9.64
CA TYR A 67 -6.11 2.09 8.93
C TYR A 67 -6.23 3.11 7.80
N TYR A 68 -5.76 4.34 8.00
CA TYR A 68 -5.85 5.40 6.98
C TYR A 68 -4.79 5.24 5.87
N ARG A 69 -5.21 5.54 4.65
CA ARG A 69 -4.35 5.52 3.46
C ARG A 69 -3.19 6.51 3.61
N GLN A 70 -2.01 6.09 3.12
CA GLN A 70 -0.81 6.92 3.03
C GLN A 70 -1.09 8.20 2.21
N GLY A 71 -0.49 9.32 2.62
CA GLY A 71 -0.67 10.64 1.99
C GLY A 71 -1.86 11.45 2.51
N THR A 72 -2.74 10.87 3.33
CA THR A 72 -3.85 11.61 3.93
C THR A 72 -3.40 12.40 5.16
N TRP A 73 -3.93 13.62 5.33
CA TRP A 73 -3.69 14.45 6.53
C TRP A 73 -4.12 13.76 7.82
N LYS A 74 -5.18 12.95 7.77
CA LYS A 74 -5.68 12.19 8.93
C LYS A 74 -4.62 11.24 9.46
N ARG A 75 -3.96 10.48 8.57
CA ARG A 75 -2.88 9.56 8.95
C ARG A 75 -1.72 10.30 9.63
N LEU A 76 -1.30 11.44 9.07
CA LEU A 76 -0.23 12.25 9.66
C LEU A 76 -0.58 12.71 11.08
N LEU A 77 -1.81 13.20 11.27
CA LEU A 77 -2.29 13.64 12.59
C LEU A 77 -2.27 12.49 13.58
N PHE A 78 -2.79 11.31 13.23
CA PHE A 78 -2.78 10.14 14.11
C PHE A 78 -1.35 9.69 14.46
N GLY A 79 -0.43 9.66 13.49
CA GLY A 79 0.98 9.34 13.75
C GLY A 79 1.67 10.35 14.67
N LEU A 80 1.41 11.65 14.51
CA LEU A 80 1.93 12.68 15.41
C LEU A 80 1.32 12.60 16.81
N THR A 81 0.01 12.33 16.92
CA THR A 81 -0.62 12.12 18.23
C THR A 81 -0.09 10.88 18.93
N ALA A 82 0.17 9.78 18.20
CA ALA A 82 0.78 8.58 18.75
C ALA A 82 2.18 8.88 19.32
N ILE A 83 2.97 9.70 18.63
CA ILE A 83 4.27 10.18 19.14
C ILE A 83 4.09 11.03 20.40
N GLY A 84 3.11 11.92 20.44
CA GLY A 84 2.81 12.73 21.63
C GLY A 84 2.49 11.86 22.85
N PHE A 85 1.61 10.86 22.68
CA PHE A 85 1.31 9.90 23.75
C PHE A 85 2.51 9.03 24.11
N LEU A 86 3.35 8.65 23.14
CA LEU A 86 4.60 7.93 23.40
C LEU A 86 5.57 8.74 24.25
N CYS A 87 5.72 10.04 23.99
CA CYS A 87 6.54 10.93 24.81
C CYS A 87 6.00 11.01 26.26
N MET A 88 4.69 11.16 26.42
CA MET A 88 4.06 11.17 27.76
C MET A 88 4.21 9.82 28.47
N TRP A 89 4.05 8.71 27.75
CA TRP A 89 4.24 7.36 28.28
C TRP A 89 5.68 7.15 28.78
N PHE A 90 6.68 7.56 28.00
CA PHE A 90 8.07 7.53 28.44
C PHE A 90 8.35 8.48 29.60
N PHE A 91 7.75 9.66 29.59
CA PHE A 91 7.87 10.60 30.70
C PHE A 91 7.32 10.01 32.00
N VAL A 92 6.21 9.28 31.98
CA VAL A 92 5.67 8.63 33.19
C VAL A 92 6.63 7.53 33.70
N ILE A 93 7.18 6.72 32.81
CA ILE A 93 8.06 5.60 33.20
C ILE A 93 9.42 6.10 33.68
N PHE A 94 9.99 7.10 33.02
CA PHE A 94 11.33 7.62 33.32
C PHE A 94 11.32 8.91 34.16
N GLY A 95 10.15 9.47 34.48
CA GLY A 95 9.98 10.79 35.11
C GLY A 95 10.56 10.93 36.52
N GLY A 96 11.06 9.84 37.11
CA GLY A 96 11.86 9.87 38.34
C GLY A 96 13.32 10.28 38.12
N GLY A 97 13.86 10.16 36.90
CA GLY A 97 15.20 10.60 36.48
C GLY A 97 16.39 9.87 37.11
N VAL A 98 16.24 9.40 38.35
CA VAL A 98 17.27 8.78 39.17
C VAL A 98 16.71 7.49 39.75
N ALA A 99 17.38 6.38 39.50
CA ALA A 99 17.13 5.13 40.20
C ALA A 99 18.22 4.96 41.26
N GLU A 100 17.81 4.90 42.53
CA GLU A 100 18.72 4.69 43.64
C GLU A 100 18.55 3.26 44.14
N ILE A 101 19.61 2.46 44.07
CA ILE A 101 19.59 1.10 44.59
C ILE A 101 20.47 1.07 45.84
N ASN A 102 19.82 0.82 46.98
CA ASN A 102 20.47 0.74 48.27
C ASN A 102 20.69 -0.74 48.65
N PHE A 103 21.95 -1.18 48.70
CA PHE A 103 22.36 -2.50 49.17
C PHE A 103 23.20 -2.35 50.44
N GLY A 104 22.52 -2.24 51.59
CA GLY A 104 23.19 -2.04 52.88
C GLY A 104 23.94 -0.69 52.92
N PRO A 105 25.27 -0.67 53.14
CA PRO A 105 26.05 0.58 53.15
C PRO A 105 26.41 1.11 51.75
N PHE A 106 26.15 0.34 50.69
CA PHE A 106 26.46 0.73 49.32
C PHE A 106 25.23 1.34 48.64
N PHE A 107 25.39 2.54 48.09
CA PHE A 107 24.40 3.22 47.28
C PHE A 107 24.89 3.27 45.82
N VAL A 108 24.07 2.79 44.89
CA VAL A 108 24.33 2.90 43.46
C VAL A 108 23.30 3.85 42.86
N HIS A 109 23.75 5.03 42.44
CA HIS A 109 22.93 5.99 41.70
C HIS A 109 23.03 5.72 40.21
N PHE A 110 21.91 5.36 39.58
CA PHE A 110 21.80 5.30 38.14
C PHE A 110 21.09 6.55 37.61
N ASP A 111 21.85 7.39 36.92
CA ASP A 111 21.31 8.52 36.15
C ASP A 111 20.74 8.02 34.82
N MET A 112 19.41 8.09 34.70
CA MET A 112 18.68 7.63 33.51
C MET A 112 18.62 8.70 32.41
N SER A 113 19.12 9.91 32.65
CA SER A 113 19.02 11.04 31.72
C SER A 113 19.62 10.74 30.34
N LYS A 114 20.76 10.01 30.30
CA LYS A 114 21.42 9.62 29.05
C LYS A 114 20.56 8.68 28.20
N ILE A 115 19.89 7.73 28.85
CA ILE A 115 18.98 6.79 28.18
C ILE A 115 17.77 7.55 27.62
N VAL A 116 17.22 8.48 28.39
CA VAL A 116 16.12 9.34 27.95
C VAL A 116 16.51 10.15 26.71
N TYR A 117 17.71 10.72 26.64
CA TYR A 117 18.16 11.44 25.45
C TYR A 117 18.27 10.55 24.20
N ILE A 118 18.78 9.33 24.35
CA ILE A 118 18.84 8.36 23.23
C ILE A 118 17.43 8.00 22.75
N ILE A 119 16.49 7.80 23.68
CA ILE A 119 15.09 7.51 23.36
C ILE A 119 14.43 8.71 22.65
N LEU A 120 14.60 9.93 23.17
CA LEU A 120 14.07 11.14 22.55
C LEU A 120 14.62 11.35 21.14
N PHE A 121 15.90 11.04 20.91
CA PHE A 121 16.50 11.05 19.58
C PHE A 121 15.85 9.99 18.65
N GLY A 122 15.57 8.79 19.16
CA GLY A 122 14.82 7.78 18.40
C GLY A 122 13.40 8.22 18.04
N ILE A 123 12.71 8.89 18.97
CA ILE A 123 11.36 9.43 18.74
C ILE A 123 11.38 10.55 17.71
N SER A 124 12.37 11.46 17.76
CA SER A 124 12.50 12.53 16.78
C SER A 124 12.79 12.00 15.37
N LEU A 125 13.64 10.98 15.25
CA LEU A 125 13.88 10.27 13.98
C LEU A 125 12.59 9.61 13.45
N LYS A 126 11.79 8.99 14.32
CA LYS A 126 10.49 8.42 13.94
C LYS A 126 9.54 9.50 13.44
N GLY A 127 9.47 10.64 14.12
CA GLY A 127 8.67 11.79 13.68
C GLY A 127 9.10 12.33 12.31
N MET A 128 10.41 12.44 12.08
CA MET A 128 10.96 12.85 10.80
C MET A 128 10.58 11.88 9.67
N LEU A 129 10.65 10.57 9.93
CA LEU A 129 10.25 9.53 8.98
C LEU A 129 8.76 9.64 8.59
N ILE A 130 7.87 9.88 9.56
CA ILE A 130 6.43 10.07 9.31
C ILE A 130 6.19 11.30 8.41
N ILE A 131 6.87 12.41 8.67
CA ILE A 131 6.75 13.64 7.86
C ILE A 131 7.29 13.41 6.44
N GLN A 132 8.42 12.72 6.31
CA GLN A 132 9.03 12.43 5.01
C GLN A 132 8.13 11.50 4.18
N THR A 133 7.61 10.43 4.78
CA THR A 133 6.70 9.49 4.09
C THR A 133 5.39 10.16 3.68
N PHE A 134 4.85 11.07 4.51
CA PHE A 134 3.72 11.91 4.12
C PHE A 134 4.05 12.80 2.91
N SER A 135 5.20 13.48 2.94
CA SER A 135 5.62 14.38 1.87
C SER A 135 5.82 13.65 0.53
N VAL A 136 6.46 12.47 0.56
CA VAL A 136 6.68 11.64 -0.63
C VAL A 136 5.37 11.08 -1.18
N SER A 137 4.51 10.53 -0.31
CA SER A 137 3.21 9.99 -0.73
C SER A 137 2.30 11.06 -1.31
N ARG A 138 2.26 12.26 -0.72
CA ARG A 138 1.51 13.39 -1.26
C ARG A 138 1.99 13.81 -2.64
N ARG A 139 3.30 13.94 -2.85
CA ARG A 139 3.88 14.25 -4.17
C ARG A 139 3.51 13.18 -5.21
N ALA A 140 3.55 11.90 -4.82
CA ALA A 140 3.16 10.80 -5.69
C ALA A 140 1.67 10.83 -6.06
N GLU A 141 0.78 11.21 -5.13
CA GLU A 141 -0.65 11.38 -5.41
C GLU A 141 -0.92 12.57 -6.35
N GLU A 142 -0.23 13.69 -6.15
CA GLU A 142 -0.32 14.86 -7.03
C GLU A 142 0.14 14.53 -8.46
N GLU A 143 1.21 13.74 -8.61
CA GLU A 143 1.66 13.26 -9.92
C GLU A 143 0.66 12.31 -10.59
N ARG A 144 0.06 11.38 -9.83
CA ARG A 144 -0.99 10.49 -10.35
C ARG A 144 -2.22 11.28 -10.79
N ALA A 145 -2.64 12.28 -10.01
CA ALA A 145 -3.73 13.17 -10.37
C ALA A 145 -3.41 14.01 -11.62
N ARG A 146 -2.15 14.46 -11.78
CA ARG A 146 -1.70 15.14 -12.99
C ARG A 146 -1.74 14.22 -14.21
N LYS A 147 -1.21 13.00 -14.10
CA LYS A 147 -1.24 12.00 -15.18
C LYS A 147 -2.67 11.65 -15.59
N GLY A 148 -3.56 11.40 -14.62
CA GLY A 148 -4.97 11.12 -14.89
C GLY A 148 -5.70 12.26 -15.59
N ARG A 149 -5.42 13.52 -15.24
CA ARG A 149 -5.97 14.69 -15.96
C ARG A 149 -5.51 14.77 -17.42
N VAL A 150 -4.23 14.49 -17.67
CA VAL A 150 -3.66 14.49 -19.02
C VAL A 150 -4.24 13.34 -19.85
N GLU A 151 -4.38 12.15 -19.29
CA GLU A 151 -4.97 10.98 -19.96
C GLU A 151 -6.45 11.22 -20.27
N HIS A 152 -7.22 11.75 -19.32
CA HIS A 152 -8.63 12.08 -19.54
C HIS A 152 -8.80 13.19 -20.60
N ALA A 153 -7.92 14.20 -20.61
CA ALA A 153 -7.92 15.22 -21.67
C ALA A 153 -7.55 14.63 -23.05
N LYS A 154 -6.59 13.70 -23.11
CA LYS A 154 -6.24 12.98 -24.34
C LYS A 154 -7.41 12.11 -24.83
N ALA A 155 -8.05 11.36 -23.94
CA ALA A 155 -9.20 10.52 -24.25
C ALA A 155 -10.36 11.34 -24.81
N LYS A 156 -10.67 12.49 -24.20
CA LYS A 156 -11.68 13.43 -24.73
C LYS A 156 -11.34 13.93 -26.13
N ARG A 157 -10.10 14.34 -26.39
CA ARG A 157 -9.65 14.78 -27.73
C ARG A 157 -9.78 13.68 -28.78
N VAL A 158 -9.45 12.43 -28.43
CA VAL A 158 -9.60 11.29 -29.33
C VAL A 158 -11.08 11.04 -29.64
N GLN A 159 -11.95 11.09 -28.61
CA GLN A 159 -13.38 10.93 -28.77
C GLN A 159 -14.01 12.05 -29.62
N GLU A 160 -13.59 13.29 -29.43
CA GLU A 160 -14.03 14.44 -30.25
C GLU A 160 -13.60 14.30 -31.72
N LYS A 161 -12.35 13.89 -31.97
CA LYS A 161 -11.88 13.61 -33.35
C LYS A 161 -12.66 12.47 -34.01
N ALA A 162 -12.97 11.40 -33.28
CA ALA A 162 -13.78 10.30 -33.80
C ALA A 162 -15.20 10.76 -34.13
N ARG A 163 -15.82 11.58 -33.28
CA ARG A 163 -17.14 12.17 -33.53
C ARG A 163 -17.15 13.14 -34.71
N ALA A 164 -16.11 13.97 -34.84
CA ALA A 164 -15.96 14.87 -35.99
C ALA A 164 -15.81 14.08 -37.30
N LYS A 165 -15.01 12.99 -37.30
CA LYS A 165 -14.87 12.12 -38.47
C LYS A 165 -16.18 11.42 -38.85
N ALA A 166 -16.98 11.01 -37.87
CA ALA A 166 -18.29 10.40 -38.12
C ALA A 166 -19.34 11.40 -38.66
N ARG A 167 -19.18 12.70 -38.38
CA ARG A 167 -20.07 13.77 -38.88
C ARG A 167 -19.60 14.37 -40.21
N ALA A 168 -18.39 14.09 -40.65
CA ALA A 168 -17.89 14.61 -41.92
C ALA A 168 -18.71 13.99 -43.07
N PRO A 169 -19.27 14.80 -43.99
CA PRO A 169 -19.97 14.27 -45.15
C PRO A 169 -19.00 13.39 -45.96
N PRO A 170 -19.50 12.30 -46.58
CA PRO A 170 -18.66 11.46 -47.41
C PRO A 170 -17.97 12.33 -48.47
N PRO A 171 -16.69 12.09 -48.76
CA PRO A 171 -15.98 12.86 -49.77
C PRO A 171 -16.76 12.77 -51.09
N PRO A 172 -16.89 13.89 -51.83
CA PRO A 172 -17.56 13.87 -53.12
C PRO A 172 -16.88 12.83 -54.01
N PRO A 173 -17.65 12.04 -54.79
CA PRO A 173 -17.09 11.04 -55.69
C PRO A 173 -16.11 11.73 -56.64
N SER A 174 -14.85 11.29 -56.62
CA SER A 174 -13.85 11.87 -57.53
C SER A 174 -14.16 11.43 -58.96
N PRO A 175 -14.11 12.33 -59.95
CA PRO A 175 -14.52 12.01 -61.33
C PRO A 175 -13.56 11.06 -62.08
N PHE A 176 -12.40 10.69 -61.51
CA PHE A 176 -11.41 9.83 -62.17
C PHE A 176 -10.66 8.94 -61.17
N SER A 177 -11.37 7.98 -60.58
CA SER A 177 -10.77 6.94 -59.73
C SER A 177 -10.81 5.58 -60.45
N PHE A 178 -9.67 5.14 -60.97
CA PHE A 178 -9.45 3.77 -61.47
C PHE A 178 -9.70 2.68 -60.40
N ALA A 179 -9.82 3.06 -59.12
CA ALA A 179 -10.17 2.13 -58.03
C ALA A 179 -11.61 1.58 -58.13
N GLY A 180 -12.45 2.14 -59.00
CA GLY A 180 -13.77 1.59 -59.33
C GLY A 180 -13.73 0.43 -60.33
N MET A 181 -12.62 0.22 -61.05
CA MET A 181 -12.51 -0.81 -62.10
C MET A 181 -11.79 -2.09 -61.65
N SER A 182 -11.21 -2.12 -60.45
CA SER A 182 -10.49 -3.32 -59.95
C SER A 182 -11.18 -4.03 -58.78
N LYS A 183 -12.41 -3.64 -58.43
CA LYS A 183 -13.27 -4.33 -57.45
C LYS A 183 -14.43 -5.05 -58.15
N THR A 184 -14.12 -5.74 -59.24
CA THR A 184 -14.83 -6.96 -59.63
C THR A 184 -14.01 -8.16 -59.13
N GLU A 185 -13.65 -8.16 -57.84
CA GLU A 185 -13.19 -9.38 -57.19
C GLU A 185 -14.42 -10.27 -57.05
N PHE A 186 -14.55 -11.19 -58.02
CA PHE A 186 -15.17 -12.51 -57.89
C PHE A 186 -16.11 -12.64 -56.69
N GLU A 187 -17.35 -12.22 -56.88
CA GLU A 187 -18.48 -12.79 -56.17
C GLU A 187 -18.60 -14.23 -56.69
N VAL A 188 -17.75 -15.11 -56.17
CA VAL A 188 -17.93 -16.56 -56.31
C VAL A 188 -19.29 -16.81 -55.69
N THR A 189 -20.27 -17.10 -56.54
CA THR A 189 -21.53 -17.71 -56.16
C THR A 189 -21.19 -19.01 -55.46
N ALA A 190 -20.97 -18.92 -54.15
CA ALA A 190 -21.03 -20.04 -53.26
C ALA A 190 -22.49 -20.49 -53.31
N ASP A 191 -22.75 -21.48 -54.16
CA ASP A 191 -23.96 -22.28 -54.07
C ASP A 191 -24.14 -22.68 -52.60
N ASP A 192 -25.23 -22.21 -51.97
CA ASP A 192 -25.63 -22.53 -50.59
C ASP A 192 -25.84 -24.05 -50.34
N ALA A 193 -25.61 -24.90 -51.35
CA ALA A 193 -25.68 -26.35 -51.27
C ALA A 193 -24.35 -27.04 -50.90
N VAL A 194 -23.22 -26.33 -50.92
CA VAL A 194 -21.95 -26.88 -50.43
C VAL A 194 -21.62 -26.21 -49.10
N GLY A 195 -22.10 -26.83 -48.02
CA GLY A 195 -21.93 -26.34 -46.66
C GLY A 195 -20.47 -26.05 -46.32
N PHE A 196 -20.06 -24.79 -46.47
CA PHE A 196 -18.88 -24.25 -45.82
C PHE A 196 -19.20 -24.23 -44.32
N ALA A 197 -18.74 -25.27 -43.63
CA ALA A 197 -18.76 -25.30 -42.18
C ALA A 197 -18.04 -24.05 -41.68
N GLN A 198 -18.80 -23.07 -41.20
CA GLN A 198 -18.26 -21.89 -40.54
C GLN A 198 -17.28 -22.39 -39.48
N GLY A 199 -16.01 -22.06 -39.66
CA GLY A 199 -14.96 -22.39 -38.71
C GLY A 199 -15.45 -21.97 -37.33
N VAL A 200 -15.58 -22.95 -36.44
CA VAL A 200 -16.09 -22.80 -35.08
C VAL A 200 -15.48 -21.54 -34.47
N ALA A 201 -16.32 -20.54 -34.18
CA ALA A 201 -15.87 -19.29 -33.60
C ALA A 201 -14.94 -19.59 -32.40
N PRO A 202 -13.72 -19.03 -32.36
CA PRO A 202 -12.75 -19.36 -31.34
C PRO A 202 -13.36 -19.05 -29.96
N ARG A 203 -13.51 -20.09 -29.14
CA ARG A 203 -14.06 -19.96 -27.79
C ARG A 203 -13.24 -18.90 -27.04
N PRO A 204 -13.89 -17.94 -26.34
CA PRO A 204 -13.18 -16.90 -25.62
C PRO A 204 -12.17 -17.51 -24.66
N VAL A 205 -10.94 -17.00 -24.71
CA VAL A 205 -9.86 -17.46 -23.82
C VAL A 205 -10.20 -17.00 -22.39
N PRO A 206 -10.17 -17.90 -21.38
CA PRO A 206 -10.43 -17.53 -20.01
C PRO A 206 -9.44 -16.48 -19.51
N THR A 207 -9.92 -15.57 -18.67
CA THR A 207 -9.15 -14.44 -18.12
C THR A 207 -7.88 -14.95 -17.42
N GLY A 208 -6.71 -14.41 -17.78
CA GLY A 208 -5.41 -14.81 -17.21
C GLY A 208 -4.65 -15.90 -18.00
N MET A 209 -5.15 -16.31 -19.16
CA MET A 209 -4.41 -17.15 -20.11
C MET A 209 -4.14 -16.41 -21.41
N LYS A 210 -2.97 -16.64 -22.00
CA LYS A 210 -2.59 -16.18 -23.35
C LYS A 210 -2.35 -17.39 -24.25
N MET A 211 -2.59 -17.24 -25.54
CA MET A 211 -2.33 -18.28 -26.53
C MET A 211 -0.94 -18.07 -27.13
N CYS A 212 -0.16 -19.13 -27.34
CA CYS A 212 1.13 -19.02 -28.00
C CYS A 212 0.95 -18.86 -29.51
N ASP A 213 1.49 -17.79 -30.10
CA ASP A 213 1.36 -17.50 -31.53
C ASP A 213 2.05 -18.56 -32.42
N VAL A 214 3.03 -19.28 -31.88
CA VAL A 214 3.78 -20.31 -32.62
C VAL A 214 3.07 -21.66 -32.63
N CYS A 215 2.55 -22.10 -31.48
CA CYS A 215 2.01 -23.46 -31.33
C CYS A 215 0.53 -23.54 -30.93
N GLY A 216 -0.16 -22.40 -30.77
CA GLY A 216 -1.57 -22.33 -30.36
C GLY A 216 -1.87 -22.82 -28.94
N THR A 217 -0.85 -23.24 -28.19
CA THR A 217 -1.04 -23.80 -26.84
C THR A 217 -1.32 -22.67 -25.84
N LYS A 218 -2.26 -22.90 -24.92
CA LYS A 218 -2.61 -21.94 -23.86
C LYS A 218 -1.52 -21.92 -22.79
N ALA A 219 -1.07 -20.73 -22.40
CA ALA A 219 -0.08 -20.50 -21.37
C ALA A 219 -0.61 -19.47 -20.33
N PRO A 220 -0.18 -19.54 -19.07
CA PRO A 220 -0.47 -18.51 -18.08
C PRO A 220 0.14 -17.17 -18.52
N THR A 221 -0.54 -16.04 -18.26
CA THR A 221 -0.01 -14.71 -18.62
C THR A 221 1.34 -14.38 -17.98
N LYS A 222 1.62 -14.97 -16.80
CA LYS A 222 2.87 -14.81 -16.03
C LYS A 222 4.10 -15.48 -16.65
N ASP A 223 3.93 -16.45 -17.54
CA ASP A 223 5.07 -17.17 -18.12
C ASP A 223 5.68 -16.36 -19.27
N TYR A 224 7.01 -16.24 -19.28
CA TYR A 224 7.78 -15.53 -20.32
C TYR A 224 8.13 -16.42 -21.52
N VAL A 225 8.04 -17.74 -21.35
CA VAL A 225 8.41 -18.74 -22.38
C VAL A 225 7.32 -19.81 -22.46
N CYS A 226 6.92 -20.17 -23.67
CA CYS A 226 5.97 -21.24 -23.90
C CYS A 226 6.59 -22.59 -23.51
N ARG A 227 5.95 -23.33 -22.60
CA ARG A 227 6.44 -24.65 -22.16
C ARG A 227 6.44 -25.73 -23.23
N ASN A 228 5.64 -25.55 -24.29
CA ASN A 228 5.51 -26.54 -25.36
C ASN A 228 6.57 -26.33 -26.45
N CYS A 229 6.72 -25.11 -26.97
CA CYS A 229 7.61 -24.83 -28.11
C CYS A 229 8.84 -23.97 -27.78
N GLY A 230 9.01 -23.49 -26.55
CA GLY A 230 10.14 -22.64 -26.16
C GLY A 230 10.11 -21.21 -26.72
N ALA A 231 9.03 -20.79 -27.39
CA ALA A 231 8.89 -19.43 -27.90
C ALA A 231 8.74 -18.41 -26.77
N TRP A 232 9.38 -17.25 -26.92
CA TRP A 232 9.33 -16.15 -25.96
C TRP A 232 8.09 -15.28 -26.17
N PHE A 233 7.43 -14.89 -25.09
CA PHE A 233 6.30 -13.97 -25.14
C PHE A 233 6.77 -12.51 -25.10
N PRO A 234 6.14 -11.58 -25.86
CA PRO A 234 6.44 -10.16 -25.79
C PRO A 234 6.19 -9.62 -24.36
N LYS A 235 7.06 -8.73 -23.87
CA LYS A 235 6.95 -8.16 -22.51
C LYS A 235 5.59 -7.51 -22.23
N ASP A 236 4.94 -6.99 -23.26
CA ASP A 236 3.65 -6.31 -23.15
C ASP A 236 2.47 -7.27 -22.92
N THR A 237 2.69 -8.59 -23.04
CA THR A 237 1.67 -9.63 -22.83
C THR A 237 1.72 -10.27 -21.43
N VAL A 238 2.58 -9.77 -20.54
CA VAL A 238 2.80 -10.30 -19.20
C VAL A 238 2.24 -9.31 -18.17
N GLU A 239 1.02 -9.58 -17.69
CA GLU A 239 0.36 -8.89 -16.56
C GLU A 239 0.53 -9.59 -15.21
#